data_AF-V4NWI9-F1
#
_entry.id   AF-V4NWI9-F1
#
_cell.length_a   1.000
_cell.length_b   1.000
_cell.length_c   1.000
_cell.angle_alpha   90.00
_cell.angle_beta   90.00
_cell.angle_gamma   90.00
#
_symmetry.space_group_name_H-M   'P 1'
#
loop_
_entity.id
_entity.type
_entity.pdbx_description
1 polymer ?
#
loop_
_entity_poly.entity_id
_entity_poly.type
_entity_poly.pdbx_seq_one_letter_code
_entity_poly.pdbx_strand_id
1 'polypeptide(L)'
;MNVVPPVSKEIALGSKEIALGQVIDGDKVMSLPTHVTHKANFIDDSTPQVRESRTQRVRRLQEEARALAREQIAEFEVLLDATAKAAMEIADGGEVYSIGAREICRRLADELPRTLQTLQVISKKR
;
A
#
# COMPACT_ATOMS: atom_id res chain seq x y z
N MET A 1 4.30 45.67 12.86
CA MET A 1 3.87 44.73 11.81
C MET A 1 4.24 43.32 12.25
N ASN A 2 3.24 42.47 12.20
CA ASN A 2 3.10 41.05 12.54
C ASN A 2 4.36 40.16 12.65
N VAL A 3 4.40 39.51 13.81
CA VAL A 3 5.07 38.26 14.17
C VAL A 3 4.45 37.06 13.42
N VAL A 4 5.26 36.10 12.95
CA VAL A 4 4.95 34.65 12.98
C VAL A 4 6.26 33.82 13.03
N PRO A 5 6.51 33.03 14.09
CA PRO A 5 7.64 32.09 14.23
C PRO A 5 7.38 30.72 13.56
N PRO A 6 8.40 29.83 13.43
CA PRO A 6 8.31 28.59 12.63
C PRO A 6 7.34 27.56 13.21
N VAL A 7 6.51 26.97 12.35
CA VAL A 7 5.54 25.93 12.73
C VAL A 7 6.23 24.56 12.77
N SER A 8 6.73 24.21 13.95
CA SER A 8 6.85 22.81 14.39
C SER A 8 5.48 22.34 14.85
N LYS A 9 4.92 21.28 14.25
CA LYS A 9 3.73 20.59 14.76
C LYS A 9 4.14 19.26 15.38
N GLU A 10 4.57 19.31 16.64
CA GLU A 10 4.25 18.25 17.59
C GLU A 10 2.86 18.55 18.17
N ILE A 11 1.93 17.60 18.04
CA ILE A 11 0.84 17.48 19.01
C ILE A 11 0.71 15.99 19.32
N ALA A 12 1.37 15.60 20.41
CA ALA A 12 1.04 14.41 21.16
C ALA A 12 -0.16 14.69 22.07
N LEU A 13 -0.80 13.57 22.43
CA LEU A 13 -1.57 13.35 23.65
C LEU A 13 -3.05 13.78 23.62
N GLY A 14 -3.88 12.75 23.74
CA GLY A 14 -5.32 12.88 23.79
C GLY A 14 -5.83 13.30 25.16
N SER A 15 -7.15 13.38 25.22
CA SER A 15 -7.91 13.26 26.46
C SER A 15 -9.31 12.78 26.13
N LYS A 16 -9.70 11.69 26.80
CA LYS A 16 -11.08 11.43 27.19
C LYS A 16 -11.59 12.61 28.01
N GLU A 17 -12.87 12.95 27.84
CA GLU A 17 -13.82 13.49 28.84
C GLU A 17 -15.13 13.72 28.09
N ILE A 18 -16.13 12.84 28.13
CA ILE A 18 -17.11 12.61 29.20
C ILE A 18 -17.79 13.91 29.67
N ALA A 19 -18.94 14.17 29.04
CA ALA A 19 -20.19 14.75 29.55
C ALA A 19 -20.17 16.00 30.45
N LEU A 20 -20.90 17.04 30.02
CA LEU A 20 -21.83 17.73 30.92
C LEU A 20 -22.93 18.45 30.12
N GLY A 21 -24.11 17.86 30.10
CA GLY A 21 -25.28 18.39 29.42
C GLY A 21 -26.53 17.64 29.85
N GLN A 22 -26.83 17.68 31.16
CA GLN A 22 -28.16 17.36 31.68
C GLN A 22 -28.28 17.90 33.11
N VAL A 23 -28.92 19.05 33.22
CA VAL A 23 -29.67 19.44 34.41
C VAL A 23 -30.95 18.63 34.39
N ILE A 24 -31.12 17.72 35.34
CA ILE A 24 -32.45 17.20 35.68
C ILE A 24 -32.56 17.22 37.19
N ASP A 25 -33.49 18.05 37.61
CA ASP A 25 -33.93 18.34 38.97
C ASP A 25 -34.31 17.09 39.76
N GLY A 26 -34.26 17.23 41.08
CA GLY A 26 -34.46 16.15 42.02
C GLY A 26 -35.87 15.56 42.02
N ASP A 27 -35.95 14.41 42.70
CA ASP A 27 -37.16 13.79 43.23
C ASP A 27 -37.98 12.92 42.24
N LYS A 28 -37.70 11.60 42.23
CA LYS A 28 -38.70 10.54 42.48
C LYS A 28 -38.15 9.13 42.24
N VAL A 29 -38.15 8.38 43.34
CA VAL A 29 -38.46 6.95 43.51
C VAL A 29 -38.61 6.04 42.27
N MET A 30 -37.75 5.02 42.25
CA MET A 30 -38.09 3.60 42.11
C MET A 30 -39.34 3.24 41.28
N SER A 31 -39.11 2.89 40.02
CA SER A 31 -39.91 1.89 39.33
C SER A 31 -39.00 1.11 38.38
N LEU A 32 -38.89 -0.20 38.61
CA LEU A 32 -38.29 -1.15 37.67
C LEU A 32 -39.37 -1.54 36.66
N PRO A 33 -39.22 -1.27 35.35
CA PRO A 33 -40.03 -1.93 34.34
C PRO A 33 -39.45 -3.31 34.05
N THR A 34 -40.28 -4.31 34.31
CA THR A 34 -40.14 -5.71 33.93
C THR A 34 -40.09 -5.90 32.41
N HIS A 35 -39.29 -6.88 31.98
CA HIS A 35 -39.29 -7.53 30.66
C HIS A 35 -39.06 -6.65 29.42
N VAL A 36 -37.79 -6.56 29.00
CA VAL A 36 -37.47 -6.58 27.57
C VAL A 36 -36.67 -7.85 27.30
N THR A 37 -37.36 -8.84 26.74
CA THR A 37 -36.76 -10.02 26.12
C THR A 37 -35.96 -9.55 24.90
N HIS A 38 -34.74 -9.08 25.12
CA HIS A 38 -33.74 -9.10 24.06
C HIS A 38 -33.28 -10.53 23.93
N LYS A 39 -33.90 -11.24 22.98
CA LYS A 39 -33.42 -12.50 22.45
C LYS A 39 -31.95 -12.27 22.10
N ALA A 40 -31.06 -12.69 23.00
CA ALA A 40 -29.64 -12.67 22.76
C ALA A 40 -29.45 -13.54 21.51
N ASN A 41 -29.18 -12.89 20.38
CA ASN A 41 -28.44 -13.54 19.32
C ASN A 41 -27.07 -13.84 19.93
N PHE A 42 -26.99 -14.94 20.67
CA PHE A 42 -25.74 -15.67 20.83
C PHE A 42 -25.28 -15.93 19.40
N ILE A 43 -24.33 -15.13 18.95
CA ILE A 43 -23.45 -15.54 17.87
C ILE A 43 -22.73 -16.73 18.48
N ASP A 44 -23.24 -17.91 18.16
CA ASP A 44 -22.56 -19.18 18.35
C ASP A 44 -21.34 -19.16 17.42
N ASP A 45 -20.29 -18.46 17.83
CA ASP A 45 -18.94 -18.54 17.23
C ASP A 45 -18.28 -19.84 17.70
N SER A 46 -18.99 -20.96 17.55
CA SER A 46 -18.44 -22.32 17.67
C SER A 46 -17.97 -22.85 16.32
N THR A 47 -17.99 -22.02 15.25
CA THR A 47 -17.07 -22.23 14.15
C THR A 47 -15.67 -22.26 14.74
N PRO A 48 -14.91 -23.37 14.65
CA PRO A 48 -13.55 -23.37 15.11
C PRO A 48 -12.83 -22.32 14.27
N GLN A 49 -12.61 -21.14 14.86
CA GLN A 49 -11.63 -20.18 14.38
C GLN A 49 -10.32 -20.93 14.49
N VAL A 50 -9.96 -21.69 13.44
CA VAL A 50 -8.69 -22.39 13.35
C VAL A 50 -7.66 -21.29 13.45
N ARG A 51 -7.15 -21.08 14.67
CA ARG A 51 -6.13 -20.08 14.95
C ARG A 51 -4.96 -20.45 14.06
N GLU A 52 -4.78 -19.68 13.00
CA GLU A 52 -3.70 -19.90 12.07
C GLU A 52 -2.39 -19.98 12.86
N SER A 53 -1.66 -21.06 12.63
CA SER A 53 -0.35 -21.20 13.25
C SER A 53 0.58 -20.09 12.73
N ARG A 54 1.52 -19.65 13.56
CA ARG A 54 2.58 -18.69 13.14
C ARG A 54 3.24 -19.14 11.83
N THR A 55 3.46 -20.45 11.66
CA THR A 55 4.03 -21.02 10.44
C THR A 55 3.12 -20.86 9.22
N GLN A 56 1.81 -21.04 9.39
CA GLN A 56 0.82 -20.85 8.31
C GLN A 56 0.73 -19.38 7.92
N ARG A 57 0.76 -18.46 8.89
CA ARG A 57 0.82 -17.01 8.64
C ARG A 57 2.06 -16.64 7.84
N VAL A 58 3.24 -17.09 8.28
CA VAL A 58 4.50 -16.82 7.58
C VAL A 58 4.47 -17.35 6.15
N ARG A 59 3.97 -18.57 5.94
CA ARG A 59 3.85 -19.16 4.61
C ARG A 59 2.96 -18.31 3.68
N ARG A 60 1.79 -17.87 4.15
CA ARG A 60 0.89 -17.02 3.37
C ARG A 60 1.55 -15.68 3.02
N LEU A 61 2.18 -15.02 3.99
CA LEU A 61 2.89 -13.76 3.76
C LEU A 61 4.04 -13.92 2.76
N GLN A 62 4.75 -15.05 2.79
CA GLN A 62 5.78 -15.35 1.80
C GLN A 62 5.20 -15.57 0.41
N GLU A 63 4.06 -16.24 0.30
CA GLU A 63 3.34 -16.45 -0.96
C GLU A 63 2.84 -15.11 -1.54
N GLU A 64 2.26 -14.26 -0.70
CA GLU A 64 1.85 -12.89 -1.06
C GLU A 64 3.04 -12.03 -1.51
N ALA A 65 4.14 -12.03 -0.75
CA ALA A 65 5.34 -11.28 -1.11
C ALA A 65 5.95 -11.77 -2.44
N ARG A 66 5.92 -13.08 -2.70
CA ARG A 66 6.38 -13.64 -3.99
C ARG A 66 5.45 -13.25 -5.13
N ALA A 67 4.14 -13.16 -4.90
CA ALA A 67 3.19 -12.71 -5.91
C ALA A 67 3.45 -11.24 -6.27
N LEU A 68 3.59 -10.37 -5.26
CA LEU A 68 3.90 -8.95 -5.45
C LEU A 68 5.22 -8.73 -6.18
N ALA A 69 6.26 -9.50 -5.83
CA ALA A 69 7.56 -9.40 -6.50
C ALA A 69 7.48 -9.76 -8.00
N ARG A 70 6.65 -10.75 -8.38
CA ARG A 70 6.45 -11.11 -9.79
C ARG A 70 5.71 -10.03 -10.56
N GLU A 71 4.72 -9.39 -9.93
CA GLU A 71 4.00 -8.26 -10.51
C GLU A 71 4.94 -7.08 -10.77
N GLN A 72 5.77 -6.73 -9.79
CA GLN A 72 6.76 -5.67 -9.94
C GLN A 72 7.77 -5.97 -11.07
N ILE A 73 8.20 -7.22 -11.23
CA ILE A 73 9.06 -7.61 -12.35
C ILE A 73 8.31 -7.40 -13.68
N ALA A 74 7.05 -7.80 -13.78
CA ALA A 74 6.27 -7.62 -14.99
C ALA A 74 6.06 -6.13 -15.35
N GLU A 75 5.81 -5.26 -14.38
CA GLU A 75 5.76 -3.80 -14.60
C GLU A 75 7.10 -3.26 -15.10
N PHE A 76 8.19 -3.73 -14.49
CA PHE A 76 9.54 -3.33 -14.90
C PHE A 76 9.88 -3.77 -16.33
N GLU A 77 9.41 -4.95 -16.77
CA GLU A 77 9.55 -5.42 -18.15
C GLU A 77 8.92 -4.44 -19.16
N VAL A 78 7.73 -3.90 -18.84
CA VAL A 78 7.06 -2.89 -19.68
C VAL A 78 7.86 -1.60 -19.72
N LEU A 79 8.39 -1.16 -18.58
CA LEU A 79 9.22 0.05 -18.50
C LEU A 79 10.52 -0.09 -19.28
N LEU A 80 11.16 -1.26 -19.27
CA LEU A 80 12.37 -1.51 -20.05
C LEU A 80 12.10 -1.43 -21.55
N ASP A 81 10.99 -1.99 -22.03
CA ASP A 81 10.59 -1.91 -23.44
C ASP A 81 10.27 -0.46 -23.85
N ALA A 82 9.52 0.28 -23.03
CA ALA A 82 9.24 1.69 -23.25
C ALA A 82 10.51 2.54 -23.26
N THR A 83 11.47 2.24 -22.37
CA THR A 83 12.75 2.93 -22.30
C THR A 83 13.60 2.65 -23.54
N ALA A 84 13.61 1.41 -24.04
CA ALA A 84 14.32 1.07 -25.27
C ALA A 84 13.78 1.84 -26.48
N LYS A 85 12.45 1.98 -26.58
CA LYS A 85 11.78 2.79 -27.62
C LYS A 85 12.16 4.26 -27.50
N ALA A 86 12.04 4.84 -26.31
CA ALA A 86 12.42 6.24 -26.06
C ALA A 86 13.91 6.50 -26.36
N ALA A 87 14.78 5.55 -26.03
CA ALA A 87 16.20 5.64 -26.35
C ALA A 87 16.43 5.63 -27.87
N MET A 88 15.68 4.83 -28.64
CA MET A 88 15.75 4.85 -30.10
C MET A 88 15.27 6.20 -30.68
N GLU A 89 14.17 6.76 -30.16
CA GLU A 89 13.68 8.07 -30.58
C GLU A 89 14.73 9.18 -30.36
N ILE A 90 15.44 9.16 -29.24
CA ILE A 90 16.54 10.10 -28.96
C ILE A 90 17.72 9.86 -29.91
N ALA A 91 18.08 8.60 -30.15
CA ALA A 91 19.17 8.24 -31.06
C ALA A 91 18.91 8.73 -32.50
N ASP A 92 17.65 8.66 -32.94
CA ASP A 92 17.22 9.05 -34.29
C ASP A 92 16.84 10.53 -34.42
N GLY A 93 16.75 11.28 -33.31
CA GLY A 93 16.39 12.70 -33.27
C GLY A 93 17.41 13.67 -33.91
N GLY A 94 18.43 13.16 -34.61
CA GLY A 94 19.34 13.96 -35.43
C GLY A 94 20.08 15.06 -34.65
N GLU A 95 20.14 16.25 -35.22
CA GLU A 95 20.87 17.40 -34.65
C GLU A 95 20.15 18.06 -33.46
N VAL A 96 18.96 17.58 -33.07
CA VAL A 96 18.27 18.04 -31.84
C VAL A 96 19.02 17.56 -30.59
N TYR A 97 19.73 16.44 -30.69
CA TYR A 97 20.46 15.84 -29.58
C TYR A 97 21.96 15.80 -29.85
N SER A 98 22.76 15.97 -28.78
CA SER A 98 24.21 15.87 -28.88
C SER A 98 24.65 14.47 -29.32
N ILE A 99 25.76 14.39 -30.04
CA ILE A 99 26.26 13.10 -30.57
C ILE A 99 26.53 12.07 -29.47
N GLY A 100 27.00 12.51 -28.29
CA GLY A 100 27.23 11.63 -27.15
C GLY A 100 25.94 11.06 -26.57
N ALA A 101 24.89 11.87 -26.47
CA ALA A 101 23.57 11.40 -26.03
C ALA A 101 22.98 10.39 -27.01
N ARG A 102 23.08 10.67 -28.32
CA ARG A 102 22.60 9.76 -29.38
C ARG A 102 23.29 8.39 -29.32
N GLU A 103 24.61 8.37 -29.17
CA GLU A 103 25.38 7.13 -29.12
C GLU A 103 25.04 6.29 -27.89
N ILE A 104 24.92 6.91 -26.71
CA ILE A 104 24.51 6.21 -25.48
C ILE A 104 23.10 5.63 -25.65
N CYS A 105 22.16 6.42 -26.17
CA CYS A 105 20.78 5.98 -26.35
C CYS A 105 20.67 4.88 -27.41
N ARG A 106 21.49 4.90 -28.46
CA ARG A 106 21.55 3.83 -29.46
C ARG A 106 22.02 2.51 -28.85
N ARG A 107 23.09 2.54 -28.04
CA ARG A 107 23.56 1.36 -27.30
C ARG A 107 22.50 0.85 -26.32
N LEU A 108 21.84 1.74 -25.59
CA LEU A 108 20.75 1.37 -24.67
C LEU A 108 19.60 0.70 -25.43
N ALA A 109 19.19 1.24 -26.58
CA ALA A 109 18.13 0.65 -27.40
C ALA A 109 18.47 -0.77 -27.90
N ASP A 110 19.75 -1.06 -28.14
CA ASP A 110 20.23 -2.39 -28.52
C ASP A 110 20.40 -3.34 -27.33
N GLU A 111 20.78 -2.83 -26.16
CA GLU A 111 21.09 -3.61 -24.96
C GLU A 111 19.84 -4.00 -24.18
N LEU A 112 18.92 -3.05 -23.95
CA LEU A 112 17.74 -3.25 -23.11
C LEU A 112 16.86 -4.43 -23.56
N PRO A 113 16.59 -4.65 -24.86
CA PRO A 113 15.81 -5.81 -25.31
C PRO A 113 16.49 -7.15 -25.01
N ARG A 114 17.82 -7.22 -25.10
CA ARG A 114 18.58 -8.45 -24.81
C ARG A 114 18.58 -8.76 -23.32
N THR A 115 18.74 -7.72 -22.49
CA THR A 115 18.66 -7.83 -21.03
C THR A 115 17.25 -8.22 -20.60
N LEU A 116 16.22 -7.66 -21.23
CA LEU A 116 14.82 -8.01 -20.99
C LEU A 116 14.51 -9.49 -21.30
N GLN A 117 14.97 -10.00 -22.44
CA GLN A 117 14.81 -11.42 -22.78
C GLN A 117 15.47 -12.33 -21.73
N THR A 118 16.66 -11.95 -21.27
CA THR A 118 17.37 -12.70 -20.22
C THR A 118 16.59 -12.68 -18.90
N LEU A 119 16.07 -11.51 -18.50
CA LEU A 119 15.24 -11.36 -17.31
C LEU A 119 14.00 -12.25 -17.36
N GLN A 120 13.30 -12.28 -18.50
CA GLN A 120 12.11 -13.12 -18.71
C GLN A 120 12.38 -14.61 -18.57
N VAL A 121 13.53 -15.09 -19.06
CA VAL A 121 13.93 -16.49 -18.92
C VAL A 121 14.21 -16.84 -17.46
N ILE A 122 14.84 -15.93 -16.71
CA ILE A 122 15.17 -16.14 -15.30
C ILE A 122 13.91 -16.04 -14.41
N SER A 123 13.02 -15.09 -14.68
CA SER A 123 11.81 -14.84 -13.89
C SER A 123 10.78 -15.97 -14.03
N LYS A 124 10.62 -16.55 -15.24
CA LYS A 124 9.69 -17.67 -15.51
C LYS A 124 10.15 -19.00 -14.92
N LYS A 125 11.43 -19.17 -14.59
CA LYS A 125 12.00 -20.46 -14.14
C LYS A 125 11.78 -20.74 -12.63
N ARG A 126 11.05 -19.90 -11.89
CA ARG A 126 10.97 -19.92 -10.41
C ARG A 126 9.59 -20.26 -9.87
#